data_AF-A0A1E2WXB8-F1
#
_entry.id   AF-A0A1E2WXB8-F1
#
_cell.length_a   1.000
_cell.length_b   1.000
_cell.length_c   1.000
_cell.angle_alpha   90.00
_cell.angle_beta   90.00
_cell.angle_gamma   90.00
#
_symmetry.space_group_name_H-M   'P 1'
#
loop_
_entity.id
_entity.type
_entity.pdbx_description
1 polymer ?
#
loop_
_entity_poly.entity_id
_entity_poly.type
_entity_poly.pdbx_seq_one_letter_code
_entity_poly.pdbx_strand_id
1 'polypeptide(L)'
;MTINTNGVDTLFKYGDMLQQLANKVDAFRRNYRDTLSSEQRDKLRDYSERIRQNANQIAIFAAIELLTRLESQLTQLKNLTKKVDELMNNIKNLQEVISGLAEIAQLTLNILSLR
;
A
#
# COMPACT_ATOMS: atom_id res chain seq x y z
N MET A 1 -10.42 -0.45 5.24
CA MET A 1 -9.47 0.57 4.75
C MET A 1 -9.04 0.13 3.37
N THR A 2 -9.49 0.82 2.31
CA THR A 2 -9.17 0.42 0.93
C THR A 2 -7.81 1.01 0.55
N ILE A 3 -6.91 0.20 0.01
CA ILE A 3 -5.63 0.71 -0.52
C ILE A 3 -5.96 1.58 -1.73
N ASN A 4 -5.59 2.85 -1.69
CA ASN A 4 -5.83 3.75 -2.81
C ASN A 4 -4.74 3.52 -3.87
N THR A 5 -5.05 2.68 -4.85
CA THR A 5 -4.17 2.36 -5.99
C THR A 5 -4.35 3.34 -7.16
N ASN A 6 -5.16 4.40 -7.02
CA ASN A 6 -5.41 5.34 -8.12
C ASN A 6 -4.10 5.93 -8.65
N GLY A 7 -3.87 5.80 -9.96
CA GLY A 7 -2.65 6.21 -10.64
C GLY A 7 -1.55 5.15 -10.66
N VAL A 8 -1.42 4.30 -9.63
CA VAL A 8 -0.46 3.19 -9.60
C VAL A 8 -0.83 2.13 -10.63
N ASP A 9 -2.11 1.75 -10.69
CA ASP A 9 -2.61 0.79 -11.68
C ASP A 9 -2.46 1.29 -13.12
N THR A 10 -2.56 2.61 -13.31
CA THR A 10 -2.31 3.25 -14.61
C THR A 10 -0.84 3.17 -14.99
N LEU A 11 0.08 3.37 -14.05
CA LEU A 11 1.52 3.25 -14.29
C LEU A 11 1.90 1.80 -14.65
N PHE A 12 1.37 0.81 -13.93
CA PHE A 12 1.60 -0.60 -14.29
C PHE A 12 1.09 -0.91 -15.70
N LYS A 13 -0.12 -0.47 -16.06
CA LYS A 13 -0.65 -0.61 -17.43
C LYS A 13 0.25 0.04 -18.47
N TYR A 14 0.79 1.24 -18.20
CA TYR A 14 1.72 1.90 -19.10
C TYR A 14 3.03 1.11 -19.28
N GLY A 15 3.58 0.58 -18.18
CA GLY A 15 4.74 -0.31 -18.21
C GLY A 15 4.49 -1.53 -19.09
N ASP A 16 3.34 -2.19 -18.92
CA ASP A 16 2.93 -3.34 -19.73
C ASP A 16 2.80 -2.99 -21.22
N MET A 17 2.20 -1.83 -21.54
CA MET A 17 2.07 -1.35 -22.92
C MET A 17 3.43 -1.12 -23.58
N LEU A 18 4.39 -0.55 -22.85
CA LEU A 18 5.77 -0.38 -23.34
C LEU A 18 6.44 -1.75 -23.54
N GLN A 19 6.29 -2.68 -22.62
CA GLN A 19 6.83 -4.02 -22.77
C GLN A 19 6.26 -4.73 -24.02
N GLN A 20 4.96 -4.61 -24.26
CA GLN A 20 4.31 -5.13 -25.46
C GLN A 20 4.84 -4.45 -26.72
N LEU A 21 5.06 -3.13 -26.70
CA LEU A 21 5.65 -2.39 -27.81
C LEU A 21 7.07 -2.88 -28.11
N ALA A 22 7.92 -3.05 -27.09
CA ALA A 22 9.26 -3.60 -27.27
C ALA A 22 9.23 -4.98 -27.92
N ASN A 23 8.31 -5.84 -27.49
CA ASN A 23 8.12 -7.17 -28.06
C ASN A 23 7.67 -7.11 -29.53
N LYS A 24 6.79 -6.17 -29.89
CA LYS A 24 6.38 -5.94 -31.28
C LYS A 24 7.52 -5.42 -32.15
N VAL A 25 8.34 -4.50 -31.64
CA VAL A 25 9.53 -3.98 -32.36
C VAL A 25 10.54 -5.10 -32.61
N ASP A 26 10.82 -5.93 -31.61
CA ASP A 26 11.76 -7.05 -31.77
C ASP A 26 11.19 -8.17 -32.64
N ALA A 27 9.87 -8.42 -32.60
CA ALA A 27 9.20 -9.32 -33.54
C ALA A 27 9.30 -8.80 -34.98
N PHE A 28 9.04 -7.51 -35.21
CA PHE A 28 9.20 -6.89 -36.52
C PHE A 28 10.64 -7.04 -37.05
N ARG A 29 11.64 -6.72 -36.22
CA ARG A 29 13.06 -6.88 -36.56
C ARG A 29 13.40 -8.31 -36.99
N ARG A 30 12.82 -9.31 -36.32
CA ARG A 30 13.05 -10.74 -36.65
C ARG A 30 12.30 -11.18 -37.91
N ASN A 31 11.05 -10.77 -38.07
CA ASN A 31 10.20 -11.17 -39.20
C ASN A 31 10.65 -10.55 -40.53
N TYR A 32 11.25 -9.36 -40.50
CA TYR A 32 11.76 -8.66 -41.68
C TYR A 32 13.30 -8.69 -41.76
N ARG A 33 13.94 -9.67 -41.12
CA ARG A 33 15.41 -9.74 -41.02
C ARG A 33 16.10 -9.66 -42.38
N ASP A 34 15.57 -10.34 -43.39
CA ASP A 34 16.19 -10.43 -44.72
C ASP A 34 15.95 -9.17 -45.56
N THR A 35 14.93 -8.39 -45.22
CA THR A 35 14.58 -7.13 -45.88
C THR A 35 15.28 -5.92 -45.25
N LEU A 36 15.68 -6.04 -43.99
CA LEU A 36 16.34 -4.97 -43.23
C LEU A 36 17.86 -5.02 -43.41
N SER A 37 18.47 -3.84 -43.57
CA SER A 37 19.92 -3.70 -43.51
C SER A 37 20.44 -4.02 -42.10
N SER A 38 21.75 -4.30 -41.97
CA SER A 38 22.33 -4.55 -40.65
C SER A 38 22.12 -3.37 -39.69
N GLU A 39 22.33 -2.16 -40.17
CA GLU A 39 22.16 -0.94 -39.37
C GLU A 39 20.70 -0.75 -38.91
N GLN A 40 19.72 -1.03 -39.77
CA GLN A 40 18.32 -0.98 -39.40
C GLN A 40 17.97 -2.01 -38.32
N ARG A 41 18.54 -3.22 -38.42
CA ARG A 41 18.35 -4.27 -37.40
C ARG A 41 18.95 -3.86 -36.06
N ASP A 42 20.14 -3.27 -36.06
CA ASP A 42 20.80 -2.83 -34.83
C ASP A 42 20.03 -1.67 -34.18
N LYS A 43 19.58 -0.68 -34.96
CA LYS A 43 18.71 0.40 -34.48
C LYS A 43 17.41 -0.11 -33.87
N LEU A 44 16.74 -1.07 -34.52
CA LEU A 44 15.51 -1.67 -34.00
C LEU A 44 15.74 -2.47 -32.71
N ARG A 45 16.88 -3.17 -32.62
CA ARG A 45 17.28 -3.87 -31.39
C ARG A 45 17.47 -2.86 -30.26
N ASP A 46 18.23 -1.80 -30.49
CA ASP A 46 18.51 -0.78 -29.49
C ASP A 46 17.24 -0.05 -29.05
N TYR A 47 16.31 0.23 -29.99
CA TYR A 47 14.99 0.78 -29.64
C TYR A 47 14.16 -0.18 -28.79
N SER A 48 14.09 -1.46 -29.17
CA SER A 48 13.35 -2.45 -28.37
C SER A 48 13.91 -2.54 -26.95
N GLU A 49 15.23 -2.46 -26.79
CA GLU A 49 15.89 -2.53 -25.50
C GLU A 49 15.64 -1.28 -24.65
N ARG A 50 15.75 -0.08 -25.23
CA ARG A 50 15.41 1.17 -24.54
C ARG A 50 13.94 1.20 -24.11
N ILE A 51 13.03 0.68 -24.92
CA ILE A 51 11.61 0.58 -24.55
C ILE A 51 11.42 -0.37 -23.36
N ARG A 52 12.12 -1.53 -23.32
CA ARG A 52 12.09 -2.44 -22.14
C ARG A 52 12.65 -1.77 -20.89
N GLN A 53 13.76 -1.04 -21.02
CA GLN A 53 14.33 -0.30 -19.89
C GLN A 53 13.35 0.74 -19.34
N ASN A 54 12.68 1.49 -20.22
CA ASN A 54 11.65 2.44 -19.80
C ASN A 54 10.45 1.74 -19.14
N ALA A 55 10.00 0.60 -19.68
CA ALA A 55 8.93 -0.21 -19.08
C ALA A 55 9.29 -0.64 -17.65
N ASN A 56 10.50 -1.16 -17.45
CA ASN A 56 11.01 -1.56 -16.15
C ASN A 56 11.12 -0.38 -15.18
N GLN A 57 11.58 0.79 -15.65
CA GLN A 57 11.64 1.99 -14.83
C GLN A 57 10.24 2.41 -14.36
N ILE A 58 9.25 2.44 -15.25
CA ILE A 58 7.86 2.76 -14.88
C ILE A 58 7.32 1.77 -13.84
N ALA A 59 7.59 0.47 -14.00
CA ALA A 59 7.17 -0.54 -13.03
C ALA A 59 7.83 -0.33 -11.65
N ILE A 60 9.12 0.04 -11.61
CA ILE A 60 9.82 0.38 -10.36
C ILE A 60 9.20 1.63 -9.72
N PHE A 61 8.94 2.69 -10.49
CA PHE A 61 8.28 3.89 -9.98
C PHE A 61 6.89 3.58 -9.42
N ALA A 62 6.09 2.77 -10.11
CA ALA A 62 4.77 2.34 -9.65
C ALA A 62 4.86 1.55 -8.33
N ALA A 63 5.85 0.65 -8.21
CA ALA A 63 6.07 -0.12 -6.99
C ALA A 63 6.48 0.77 -5.80
N ILE A 64 7.37 1.74 -6.02
CA ILE A 64 7.79 2.71 -4.99
C ILE A 64 6.60 3.56 -4.51
N GLU A 65 5.78 4.04 -5.45
CA GLU A 65 4.58 4.83 -5.15
C GLU A 65 3.59 4.01 -4.31
N LEU A 66 3.38 2.73 -4.67
CA LEU A 66 2.53 1.81 -3.90
C LEU A 66 3.06 1.60 -2.48
N LEU A 67 4.36 1.33 -2.33
CA LEU A 67 5.00 1.12 -1.03
C LEU A 67 4.86 2.35 -0.12
N THR A 68 5.09 3.55 -0.67
CA THR A 68 4.95 4.82 0.07
C THR A 68 3.53 5.00 0.60
N ARG A 69 2.51 4.66 -0.21
CA ARG A 69 1.11 4.75 0.20
C ARG A 69 0.75 3.73 1.28
N LEU A 70 1.25 2.50 1.14
CA LEU A 70 1.06 1.45 2.15
C LEU A 70 1.70 1.83 3.49
N GLU A 71 2.90 2.41 3.48
CA GLU A 71 3.58 2.89 4.69
C GLU A 71 2.77 3.96 5.42
N SER A 72 2.21 4.92 4.68
CA SER A 72 1.33 5.95 5.24
C SER A 72 0.09 5.33 5.90
N GLN A 73 -0.57 4.37 5.23
CA GLN A 73 -1.74 3.69 5.76
C GLN A 73 -1.41 2.83 6.99
N LEU A 74 -0.28 2.12 6.99
CA LEU A 74 0.20 1.36 8.14
C LEU A 74 0.48 2.27 9.35
N THR A 75 1.06 3.44 9.11
CA THR A 75 1.29 4.45 10.15
C THR A 75 -0.02 4.95 10.75
N GLN A 76 -1.03 5.23 9.91
CA GLN A 76 -2.36 5.62 10.38
C GLN A 76 -3.03 4.51 11.20
N LEU A 77 -2.95 3.25 10.75
CA LEU A 77 -3.48 2.11 11.47
C LEU A 77 -2.82 1.95 12.84
N LYS A 78 -1.49 2.06 12.92
CA LYS A 78 -0.76 2.02 14.20
C LYS A 78 -1.21 3.10 15.17
N ASN A 79 -1.47 4.31 14.67
CA ASN A 79 -1.99 5.41 15.48
C ASN A 79 -3.43 5.16 15.95
N LEU A 80 -4.27 4.55 15.12
CA LEU A 80 -5.61 4.12 15.53
C LEU A 80 -5.56 3.04 16.62
N THR A 81 -4.68 2.05 16.49
CA THR A 81 -4.50 1.02 17.52
C THR A 81 -4.09 1.64 18.85
N LYS A 82 -3.16 2.59 18.86
CA LYS A 82 -2.79 3.33 20.09
C LYS A 82 -3.97 4.04 20.73
N LYS A 83 -4.81 4.71 19.92
CA LYS A 83 -6.02 5.38 20.42
C LYS A 83 -7.03 4.38 20.99
N VAL A 84 -7.13 3.19 20.41
CA VAL A 84 -7.97 2.10 20.94
C VAL A 84 -7.41 1.60 22.27
N ASP A 85 -6.11 1.42 22.41
CA ASP A 85 -5.47 1.02 23.66
C ASP A 85 -5.68 2.06 24.77
N GLU A 86 -5.54 3.35 24.45
CA GLU A 86 -5.85 4.47 25.35
C GLU A 86 -7.32 4.45 25.80
N LEU A 87 -8.25 4.22 24.86
CA LEU A 87 -9.68 4.11 25.17
C LEU A 87 -9.96 2.91 26.09
N MET A 88 -9.34 1.75 25.85
CA MET A 88 -9.50 0.58 26.71
C MET A 88 -8.98 0.82 28.12
N ASN A 89 -7.84 1.51 28.27
CA ASN A 89 -7.32 1.87 29.58
C ASN A 89 -8.26 2.82 30.32
N ASN A 90 -8.85 3.81 29.63
CA ASN A 90 -9.85 4.68 30.23
C ASN A 90 -11.11 3.93 30.68
N ILE A 91 -11.56 2.93 29.91
CA ILE A 91 -12.69 2.08 30.28
C ILE A 91 -12.38 1.25 31.53
N LYS A 92 -11.17 0.67 31.64
CA LYS A 92 -10.74 -0.05 32.84
C LYS A 92 -10.73 0.85 34.07
N ASN A 93 -10.16 2.05 33.96
CA ASN A 93 -10.16 3.02 35.06
C ASN A 93 -11.59 3.38 35.50
N LEU A 94 -12.52 3.54 34.54
CA LEU A 94 -13.94 3.77 34.83
C LEU A 94 -14.58 2.59 35.58
N GLN A 95 -14.27 1.35 35.19
CA GLN A 95 -14.75 0.16 35.89
C GLN A 95 -14.25 0.09 37.33
N GLU A 96 -12.99 0.46 37.57
CA GLU A 96 -12.42 0.53 38.92
C GLU A 96 -13.13 1.59 39.77
N VAL A 97 -13.40 2.78 39.23
CA VAL A 97 -14.15 3.84 39.93
C VAL A 97 -15.57 3.39 40.28
N ILE A 98 -16.29 2.76 39.34
CA ILE A 98 -17.64 2.24 39.59
C ILE A 98 -17.63 1.19 40.71
N SER A 99 -16.63 0.30 40.70
CA SER A 99 -16.48 -0.73 41.73
C SER A 99 -16.27 -0.10 43.11
N GLY A 100 -15.38 0.90 43.22
CA GLY A 100 -15.17 1.63 44.48
C GLY A 100 -16.42 2.38 44.97
N LEU A 101 -17.20 2.98 44.06
CA LEU A 101 -18.48 3.61 44.42
C LEU A 101 -19.51 2.59 44.93
N ALA A 102 -19.56 1.40 44.35
CA ALA A 102 -20.44 0.33 44.82
C ALA A 102 -20.03 -0.17 46.22
N GLU A 103 -18.73 -0.29 46.50
CA GLU A 103 -18.22 -0.62 47.83
C GLU A 103 -18.60 0.45 48.87
N ILE A 104 -18.48 1.74 48.52
CA ILE A 104 -18.89 2.87 49.38
C ILE A 104 -20.40 2.81 49.65
N ALA A 105 -21.22 2.54 48.64
CA ALA A 105 -22.67 2.39 48.80
C ALA A 105 -23.00 1.22 49.75
N GLN A 106 -22.31 0.08 49.61
CA GLN A 106 -22.51 -1.07 50.48
C GLN A 106 -22.08 -0.80 51.94
N LEU A 107 -20.96 -0.11 52.15
CA LEU A 107 -20.52 0.36 53.46
C LEU A 107 -21.57 1.27 54.12
N THR A 108 -22.14 2.19 53.35
CA THR A 108 -23.16 3.13 53.84
C THR A 108 -24.44 2.40 54.25
N LEU A 109 -24.89 1.42 53.45
CA LEU A 109 -26.03 0.56 53.79
C LEU A 109 -25.78 -0.26 55.05
N ASN A 110 -24.59 -0.85 55.20
CA ASN A 110 -24.23 -1.63 56.39
C ASN A 110 -24.27 -0.75 57.66
N ILE A 111 -23.74 0.48 57.62
CA ILE A 111 -23.79 1.42 58.75
C ILE A 111 -25.24 1.78 59.10
N LEU A 112 -26.09 2.05 58.12
CA LEU A 112 -27.50 2.35 58.35
C LEU A 112 -28.26 1.17 58.96
N SER A 113 -27.90 -0.06 58.59
CA SER A 113 -28.51 -1.28 59.15
C SER A 113 -28.04 -1.65 60.57
N LEU A 114 -26.95 -1.03 61.05
CA LEU A 114 -26.42 -1.19 62.41
C LEU A 114 -27.01 -0.18 63.42
N ARG A 115 -27.84 0.75 62.95
CA ARG A 115 -28.66 1.65 63.78
C ARG A 115 -30.07 1.10 63.91
#